data_AF-A0A1X7HZ02-F1
#
_entry.id   AF-A0A1X7HZ02-F1
#
_cell.length_a   1.000
_cell.length_b   1.000
_cell.length_c   1.000
_cell.angle_alpha   90.00
_cell.angle_beta   90.00
_cell.angle_gamma   90.00
#
_symmetry.space_group_name_H-M   'P 1'
#
loop_
_entity.id
_entity.type
_entity.pdbx_description
1 polymer ?
#
loop_
_entity_poly.entity_id
_entity_poly.type
_entity_poly.pdbx_seq_one_letter_code
_entity_poly.pdbx_strand_id
1 'polypeptide(L)'
;MLYGFSEVIFKGALVTLELALASVVLSVLIGLAGAGAKLSKNRPLALLFEGYTTLIRGVPDLVLMLLIFYGLQMLLNSITDALGMAQFDIDPMIAGIITLGFIYGAYFTETFRGAYLAVPKGHIEAATAFGFTGSQTFRRILFPAMMRYALPGIGNNWQVILKATALVSLLGLEDVVKATQLAGKSTWQPFYFAIVAGIIYLVFTTVSNGVLLWLERRYSVGVKRAEL
;
A
#
# COMPACT_ATOMS: atom_id res chain seq x y z
N MET A 1 8.63 33.56 4.30
CA MET A 1 8.93 32.10 4.31
C MET A 1 7.98 31.43 5.29
N LEU A 2 6.97 30.69 4.81
CA LEU A 2 6.02 29.82 5.54
C LEU A 2 5.43 30.30 6.89
N TYR A 3 5.50 31.58 7.25
CA TYR A 3 4.94 32.16 8.47
C TYR A 3 5.31 31.40 9.77
N GLY A 4 6.50 30.78 9.83
CA GLY A 4 6.94 29.97 10.98
C GLY A 4 6.44 28.52 11.00
N PHE A 5 5.64 28.08 10.03
CA PHE A 5 5.10 26.71 9.96
C PHE A 5 6.02 25.70 9.25
N SER A 6 7.25 26.08 8.89
CA SER A 6 8.19 25.21 8.18
C SER A 6 8.50 23.93 8.95
N GLU A 7 8.70 24.01 10.26
CA GLU A 7 9.01 22.84 11.10
C GLU A 7 7.81 21.90 11.21
N VAL A 8 6.60 22.44 11.39
CA VAL A 8 5.36 21.65 11.48
C VAL A 8 5.08 20.92 10.17
N ILE A 9 5.26 21.61 9.04
CA ILE A 9 5.07 21.01 7.71
C ILE A 9 6.14 19.94 7.44
N PHE A 10 7.39 20.18 7.84
CA PHE A 10 8.46 19.19 7.69
C PHE A 10 8.22 17.95 8.56
N LYS A 11 7.77 18.12 9.81
CA LYS A 11 7.38 17.00 10.67
C LYS A 11 6.20 16.22 10.07
N GLY A 12 5.18 16.93 9.57
CA GLY A 12 4.07 16.30 8.86
C GLY A 12 4.52 15.51 7.62
N ALA A 13 5.51 16.02 6.89
CA ALA A 13 6.14 15.33 5.75
C ALA A 13 6.82 14.02 6.13
N LEU A 14 7.53 13.99 7.27
CA LEU A 14 8.11 12.76 7.80
C LEU A 14 7.03 11.75 8.22
N VAL A 15 5.99 12.20 8.93
CA VAL A 15 4.85 11.37 9.35
C VAL A 15 4.14 10.76 8.13
N THR A 16 3.90 11.54 7.08
CA THR A 16 3.32 11.05 5.81
C THR A 16 4.17 9.93 5.20
N LEU A 17 5.51 10.10 5.17
CA LEU A 17 6.41 9.12 4.59
C LEU A 17 6.50 7.84 5.44
N GLU A 18 6.57 7.98 6.77
CA GLU A 18 6.56 6.87 7.71
C GLU A 18 5.29 6.03 7.57
N LEU A 19 4.13 6.69 7.56
CA LEU A 19 2.83 6.05 7.33
C LEU A 19 2.84 5.31 5.99
N ALA A 20 3.20 5.98 4.90
CA ALA A 20 3.18 5.36 3.56
C ALA A 20 4.09 4.12 3.48
N LEU A 21 5.32 4.21 4.01
CA LEU A 21 6.28 3.10 4.01
C LEU A 21 5.79 1.93 4.86
N ALA A 22 5.33 2.18 6.09
CA ALA A 22 4.84 1.15 6.97
C ALA A 22 3.57 0.46 6.41
N SER A 23 2.63 1.24 5.87
CA SER A 23 1.44 0.71 5.21
C SER A 23 1.80 -0.17 4.02
N VAL A 24 2.75 0.23 3.18
CA VAL A 24 3.18 -0.56 2.01
C VAL A 24 3.81 -1.87 2.40
N VAL A 25 4.65 -1.88 3.45
CA VAL A 25 5.22 -3.14 3.96
C VAL A 25 4.09 -4.09 4.38
N LEU A 26 3.12 -3.61 5.15
CA LEU A 26 1.97 -4.42 5.57
C LEU A 26 1.13 -4.88 4.37
N SER A 27 0.83 -3.99 3.42
CA SER A 27 0.07 -4.33 2.21
C SER A 27 0.79 -5.35 1.34
N VAL A 28 2.12 -5.29 1.22
CA VAL A 28 2.89 -6.28 0.48
C VAL A 28 2.84 -7.65 1.17
N LEU A 29 2.96 -7.69 2.50
CA LEU A 29 2.85 -8.94 3.27
C LEU A 29 1.46 -9.58 3.10
N ILE A 30 0.40 -8.80 3.25
CA ILE A 30 -0.98 -9.25 3.02
C ILE A 30 -1.17 -9.66 1.56
N GLY A 31 -0.62 -8.90 0.62
CA GLY A 31 -0.71 -9.16 -0.81
C GLY A 31 -0.04 -10.47 -1.23
N LEU A 32 1.15 -10.75 -0.72
CA LEU A 32 1.84 -12.02 -0.98
C LEU A 32 1.10 -13.21 -0.37
N ALA A 33 0.60 -13.07 0.87
CA ALA A 33 -0.20 -14.09 1.52
C ALA A 33 -1.52 -14.34 0.76
N GLY A 34 -2.22 -13.29 0.36
CA GLY A 34 -3.47 -13.36 -0.40
C GLY A 34 -3.27 -13.93 -1.80
N ALA A 35 -2.19 -13.57 -2.50
CA ALA A 35 -1.88 -14.14 -3.80
C ALA A 35 -1.58 -15.64 -3.68
N GLY A 36 -0.79 -16.05 -2.67
CA GLY A 36 -0.54 -17.45 -2.36
C GLY A 36 -1.81 -18.22 -2.04
N ALA A 37 -2.72 -17.64 -1.25
CA ALA A 37 -4.02 -18.22 -0.93
C ALA A 37 -4.89 -18.44 -2.19
N LYS A 38 -5.02 -17.42 -3.05
CA LYS A 38 -5.81 -17.52 -4.30
C LYS A 38 -5.22 -18.49 -5.33
N LEU A 39 -3.91 -18.68 -5.33
CA LEU A 39 -3.22 -19.64 -6.21
C LEU A 39 -3.16 -21.06 -5.62
N SER A 40 -3.53 -21.24 -4.36
CA SER A 40 -3.51 -22.53 -3.70
C SER A 40 -4.60 -23.47 -4.22
N LYS A 41 -4.41 -24.78 -4.06
CA LYS A 41 -5.44 -25.78 -4.38
C LYS A 41 -6.63 -25.75 -3.41
N ASN A 42 -6.50 -25.04 -2.28
CA ASN A 42 -7.50 -25.00 -1.22
C ASN A 42 -8.64 -24.04 -1.59
N ARG A 43 -9.71 -24.59 -2.20
CA ARG A 43 -10.88 -23.83 -2.68
C ARG A 43 -11.50 -22.87 -1.64
N PRO A 44 -11.77 -23.25 -0.38
CA PRO A 44 -12.35 -22.32 0.59
C PRO A 44 -11.42 -21.14 0.89
N LEU A 45 -10.11 -21.37 0.98
CA LEU A 45 -9.14 -20.30 1.21
C LEU A 45 -9.06 -19.35 0.01
N ALA A 46 -9.06 -19.90 -1.21
CA ALA A 46 -9.09 -19.11 -2.43
C ALA A 46 -10.36 -18.26 -2.54
N LEU A 47 -11.53 -18.83 -2.22
CA LEU A 47 -12.82 -18.14 -2.24
C LEU A 47 -12.89 -17.02 -1.19
N LEU A 48 -12.35 -17.25 0.02
CA LEU A 48 -12.28 -16.25 1.08
C LEU A 48 -11.49 -15.02 0.61
N PHE A 49 -10.28 -15.23 0.08
CA PHE A 49 -9.45 -14.13 -0.44
C PHE A 49 -10.02 -13.51 -1.71
N GLU A 50 -10.74 -14.28 -2.54
CA GLU A 50 -11.48 -13.73 -3.67
C GLU A 50 -12.56 -12.77 -3.21
N GLY A 51 -13.40 -13.18 -2.25
CA GLY A 51 -14.40 -12.31 -1.62
C GLY A 51 -13.80 -11.05 -1.01
N TYR A 52 -12.73 -11.20 -0.22
CA TYR A 52 -11.98 -10.07 0.34
C TYR A 52 -11.50 -9.10 -0.75
N THR A 53 -10.81 -9.60 -1.78
CA THR A 53 -10.28 -8.73 -2.85
C THR A 53 -11.39 -8.05 -3.65
N THR A 54 -12.49 -8.74 -3.92
CA THR A 54 -13.62 -8.22 -4.69
C THR A 54 -14.37 -7.15 -3.90
N LEU A 55 -14.59 -7.36 -2.60
CA LEU A 55 -15.25 -6.39 -1.74
C LEU A 55 -14.42 -5.12 -1.61
N ILE A 56 -13.13 -5.25 -1.27
CA ILE A 56 -12.27 -4.09 -1.03
C ILE A 56 -12.06 -3.28 -2.31
N ARG A 57 -11.90 -3.93 -3.46
CA ARG A 57 -11.74 -3.22 -4.74
C ARG A 57 -13.07 -2.72 -5.32
N GLY A 58 -14.20 -3.14 -4.78
CA GLY A 58 -15.54 -2.73 -5.21
C GLY A 58 -16.13 -1.56 -4.44
N VAL A 59 -15.58 -1.23 -3.26
CA VAL A 59 -16.06 -0.15 -2.38
C VAL A 59 -15.08 1.03 -2.44
N PRO A 60 -15.56 2.29 -2.43
CA PRO A 60 -14.68 3.44 -2.41
C PRO A 60 -13.72 3.44 -1.20
N ASP A 61 -12.44 3.73 -1.46
CA ASP A 61 -11.36 3.69 -0.45
C ASP A 61 -11.69 4.54 0.79
N LEU A 62 -12.27 5.74 0.62
CA LEU A 62 -12.64 6.62 1.74
C LEU A 62 -13.67 5.97 2.67
N VAL A 63 -14.66 5.28 2.10
CA VAL A 63 -15.70 4.60 2.88
C VAL A 63 -15.08 3.46 3.67
N LEU A 64 -14.21 2.65 3.05
CA LEU A 64 -13.48 1.59 3.72
C LEU A 64 -12.57 2.11 4.83
N MET A 65 -11.89 3.25 4.60
CA MET A 65 -11.05 3.86 5.62
C MET A 65 -11.86 4.25 6.85
N LEU A 66 -13.02 4.89 6.68
CA LEU A 66 -13.89 5.25 7.80
C LEU A 66 -14.42 3.99 8.51
N LEU A 67 -14.90 2.99 7.76
CA LEU A 67 -15.43 1.75 8.33
C LEU A 67 -14.38 0.97 9.11
N ILE A 68 -13.17 0.83 8.58
CA ILE A 68 -12.10 0.08 9.23
C ILE A 68 -11.56 0.86 10.42
N PHE A 69 -11.32 2.16 10.29
CA PHE A 69 -10.79 2.98 11.37
C PHE A 69 -11.73 3.01 12.58
N TYR A 70 -12.98 3.40 12.37
CA TYR A 70 -13.97 3.43 13.46
C TYR A 70 -14.41 2.03 13.90
N GLY A 71 -14.52 1.09 12.95
CA GLY A 71 -14.88 -0.29 13.25
C GLY A 71 -13.83 -1.01 14.09
N LEU A 72 -12.54 -0.75 13.84
CA LEU A 72 -11.44 -1.31 14.63
C LEU A 72 -11.47 -0.78 16.07
N GLN A 73 -11.67 0.53 16.26
CA GLN A 73 -11.83 1.13 17.58
C GLN A 73 -13.05 0.57 18.32
N MET A 74 -14.19 0.47 17.64
CA MET A 74 -15.43 -0.08 18.21
C MET A 74 -15.28 -1.55 18.62
N LEU A 75 -14.62 -2.36 17.79
CA LEU A 75 -14.35 -3.76 18.06
C LEU A 75 -13.40 -3.93 19.25
N LEU A 76 -12.33 -3.13 19.32
CA LEU A 76 -11.44 -3.15 20.49
C LEU A 76 -12.18 -2.74 21.76
N ASN A 77 -12.94 -1.65 21.74
CA ASN A 77 -13.74 -1.21 22.88
C ASN A 77 -14.71 -2.31 23.34
N SER A 78 -15.37 -2.99 22.40
CA SER A 78 -16.28 -4.10 22.72
C SER A 78 -15.55 -5.27 23.41
N ILE A 79 -14.33 -5.57 22.98
CA ILE A 79 -13.49 -6.63 23.58
C ILE A 79 -12.99 -6.20 24.96
N THR A 80 -12.52 -4.95 25.11
CA THR A 80 -12.03 -4.44 26.41
C THR A 80 -13.15 -4.38 27.43
N ASP A 81 -14.34 -3.93 27.03
CA ASP A 81 -15.53 -3.88 27.88
C ASP A 81 -15.95 -5.29 28.32
N ALA A 82 -15.93 -6.27 27.39
CA ALA A 82 -16.22 -7.67 27.69
C ALA A 82 -15.20 -8.30 28.66
N LEU A 83 -13.96 -7.80 28.66
CA LEU A 83 -12.89 -8.22 29.57
C LEU A 83 -12.83 -7.38 30.86
N GLY A 84 -13.72 -6.41 31.03
CA GLY A 84 -13.73 -5.50 32.19
C GLY A 84 -12.50 -4.58 32.28
N MET A 85 -11.82 -4.35 31.16
CA MET A 85 -10.64 -3.48 31.05
C MET A 85 -11.05 -2.05 30.65
N ALA A 86 -10.20 -1.08 30.96
CA ALA A 86 -10.35 0.28 30.45
C ALA A 86 -10.26 0.30 28.92
N GLN A 87 -11.06 1.14 28.29
CA GLN A 87 -11.07 1.30 26.83
C GLN A 87 -9.70 1.73 26.33
N PHE A 88 -9.27 1.13 25.23
CA PHE A 88 -7.97 1.36 24.63
C PHE A 88 -8.13 2.16 23.34
N ASP A 89 -7.70 3.41 23.35
CA ASP A 89 -7.68 4.26 22.16
C ASP A 89 -6.47 3.90 21.28
N ILE A 90 -6.74 3.51 20.03
CA ILE A 90 -5.68 3.18 19.09
C ILE A 90 -5.02 4.47 18.61
N ASP A 91 -3.69 4.48 18.63
CA ASP A 91 -2.93 5.56 18.04
C ASP A 91 -3.29 5.74 16.53
N PRO A 92 -3.59 6.97 16.06
CA PRO A 92 -3.99 7.21 14.67
C PRO A 92 -2.97 6.73 13.63
N MET A 93 -1.67 6.69 13.95
CA MET A 93 -0.65 6.14 13.05
C MET A 93 -0.87 4.64 12.88
N ILE A 94 -1.02 3.90 13.98
CA ILE A 94 -1.22 2.44 13.94
C ILE A 94 -2.53 2.09 13.23
N ALA A 95 -3.61 2.79 13.56
CA ALA A 95 -4.90 2.61 12.90
C ALA A 95 -4.81 2.91 11.39
N GLY A 96 -4.09 3.97 11.00
CA GLY A 96 -3.81 4.30 9.60
C GLY A 96 -2.99 3.22 8.89
N ILE A 97 -1.94 2.71 9.53
CA ILE A 97 -1.10 1.63 8.99
C ILE A 97 -1.94 0.38 8.72
N ILE A 98 -2.74 -0.06 9.70
CA ILE A 98 -3.60 -1.25 9.57
C ILE A 98 -4.64 -1.03 8.49
N THR A 99 -5.28 0.14 8.47
CA THR A 99 -6.35 0.47 7.52
C THR A 99 -5.85 0.48 6.08
N LEU A 100 -4.81 1.27 5.80
CA LEU A 100 -4.19 1.32 4.47
C LEU A 100 -3.57 -0.03 4.11
N GLY A 101 -2.91 -0.66 5.08
CA GLY A 101 -2.33 -2.00 4.97
C GLY A 101 -3.34 -3.02 4.43
N PHE A 102 -4.51 -3.08 5.06
CA PHE A 102 -5.60 -3.99 4.72
C PHE A 102 -6.29 -3.63 3.41
N ILE A 103 -6.56 -2.35 3.12
CA ILE A 103 -7.18 -1.95 1.86
C ILE A 103 -6.23 -2.26 0.70
N TYR A 104 -5.01 -1.74 0.74
CA TYR A 104 -4.05 -1.92 -0.34
C TYR A 104 -3.45 -3.32 -0.40
N GLY A 105 -3.55 -4.12 0.67
CA GLY A 105 -3.25 -5.55 0.65
C GLY A 105 -4.09 -6.33 -0.38
N ALA A 106 -5.33 -5.92 -0.61
CA ALA A 106 -6.18 -6.50 -1.66
C ALA A 106 -5.69 -6.14 -3.06
N TYR A 107 -5.27 -4.90 -3.28
CA TYR A 107 -4.72 -4.44 -4.55
C TYR A 107 -3.36 -5.13 -4.85
N PHE A 108 -2.51 -5.29 -3.83
CA PHE A 108 -1.26 -6.05 -3.97
C PHE A 108 -1.51 -7.55 -4.19
N THR A 109 -2.52 -8.15 -3.56
CA THR A 109 -2.93 -9.54 -3.84
C THR A 109 -3.15 -9.77 -5.33
N GLU A 110 -3.89 -8.86 -5.96
CA GLU A 110 -4.23 -8.96 -7.37
C GLU A 110 -3.05 -8.63 -8.28
N THR A 111 -2.17 -7.72 -7.84
CA THR A 111 -0.92 -7.40 -8.53
C THR A 111 0.01 -8.62 -8.57
N PHE A 112 0.26 -9.26 -7.44
CA PHE A 112 1.13 -10.43 -7.37
C PHE A 112 0.51 -11.66 -8.04
N ARG A 113 -0.80 -11.87 -7.90
CA ARG A 113 -1.53 -12.93 -8.60
C ARG A 113 -1.47 -12.72 -10.12
N GLY A 114 -1.73 -11.50 -10.60
CA GLY A 114 -1.63 -11.16 -12.02
C GLY A 114 -0.22 -11.39 -12.56
N ALA A 115 0.79 -10.95 -11.81
CA ALA A 115 2.20 -11.17 -12.15
C ALA A 115 2.58 -12.66 -12.17
N TYR A 116 2.04 -13.47 -11.26
CA TYR A 116 2.23 -14.93 -11.27
C TYR A 116 1.68 -15.55 -12.57
N LEU A 117 0.44 -15.18 -12.93
CA LEU A 117 -0.25 -15.74 -14.09
C LEU A 117 0.34 -15.25 -15.43
N ALA A 118 1.00 -14.10 -15.44
CA ALA A 118 1.67 -13.55 -16.61
C ALA A 118 2.93 -14.34 -17.01
N VAL A 119 3.54 -15.11 -16.10
CA VAL A 119 4.74 -15.89 -16.42
C VAL A 119 4.37 -17.10 -17.30
N PRO A 120 4.98 -17.26 -18.48
CA PRO A 120 4.72 -18.41 -19.35
C PRO A 120 4.95 -19.75 -18.66
N LYS A 121 3.99 -20.67 -18.79
CA LYS A 121 4.06 -22.03 -18.19
C LYS A 121 5.30 -22.82 -18.64
N GLY A 122 5.78 -22.58 -19.86
CA GLY A 122 6.98 -23.20 -20.41
C GLY A 122 8.24 -23.00 -19.56
N HIS A 123 8.35 -21.89 -18.80
CA HIS A 123 9.46 -21.72 -17.85
C HIS A 123 9.42 -22.72 -16.70
N ILE A 124 8.23 -23.02 -16.19
CA ILE A 124 8.01 -23.97 -15.10
C ILE A 124 8.21 -25.41 -15.61
N GLU A 125 7.70 -25.71 -16.81
CA GLU A 125 7.86 -27.01 -17.47
C GLU A 125 9.34 -27.30 -17.78
N ALA A 126 10.07 -26.33 -18.33
CA ALA A 126 11.50 -26.46 -18.58
C ALA A 126 12.30 -26.64 -17.28
N ALA A 127 11.99 -25.88 -16.22
CA ALA A 127 12.63 -26.05 -14.92
C ALA A 127 12.43 -27.47 -14.37
N THR A 128 11.22 -27.99 -14.49
CA THR A 128 10.87 -29.34 -14.03
C THR A 128 11.58 -30.40 -14.86
N ALA A 129 11.70 -30.23 -16.17
CA ALA A 129 12.46 -31.12 -17.06
C ALA A 129 13.97 -31.15 -16.76
N PHE A 130 14.53 -30.03 -16.30
CA PHE A 130 15.91 -29.93 -15.81
C PHE A 130 16.12 -30.45 -14.38
N GLY A 131 15.07 -30.98 -13.73
CA GLY A 131 15.17 -31.58 -12.39
C GLY A 131 15.13 -30.59 -11.23
N PHE A 132 14.71 -29.34 -11.44
CA PHE A 132 14.54 -28.39 -10.35
C PHE A 132 13.37 -28.79 -9.43
N THR A 133 13.58 -28.67 -8.11
CA THR A 133 12.49 -28.81 -7.14
C THR A 133 11.56 -27.59 -7.18
N GLY A 134 10.31 -27.74 -6.73
CA GLY A 134 9.34 -26.63 -6.75
C GLY A 134 9.83 -25.35 -6.05
N SER A 135 10.60 -25.49 -4.96
CA SER A 135 11.21 -24.35 -4.25
C SER A 135 12.33 -23.69 -5.06
N GLN A 136 13.15 -24.48 -5.77
CA GLN A 136 14.18 -23.94 -6.66
C GLN A 136 13.56 -23.27 -7.88
N THR A 137 12.56 -23.89 -8.51
CA THR A 137 11.79 -23.31 -9.62
C THR A 137 11.16 -21.98 -9.19
N PHE A 138 10.55 -21.92 -8.01
CA PHE A 138 10.00 -20.68 -7.49
C PHE A 138 11.07 -19.59 -7.29
N ARG A 139 12.11 -19.88 -6.50
CA ARG A 139 13.10 -18.86 -6.10
C ARG A 139 14.00 -18.39 -7.24
N ARG A 140 14.39 -19.29 -8.14
CA ARG A 140 15.39 -19.00 -9.19
C ARG A 140 14.79 -18.59 -10.52
N ILE A 141 13.56 -19.00 -10.83
CA ILE A 141 12.97 -18.82 -12.16
C ILE A 141 11.69 -18.01 -12.06
N LEU A 142 10.71 -18.47 -11.29
CA LEU A 142 9.39 -17.85 -11.24
C LEU A 142 9.39 -16.49 -10.55
N PHE A 143 10.01 -16.37 -9.38
CA PHE A 143 10.02 -15.13 -8.61
C PHE A 143 10.73 -13.96 -9.34
N PRO A 144 11.94 -14.14 -9.92
CA PRO A 144 12.56 -13.09 -10.72
C PRO A 144 11.72 -12.69 -11.94
N ALA A 145 11.12 -13.67 -12.65
CA ALA A 145 10.27 -13.40 -13.81
C ALA A 145 8.98 -12.67 -13.42
N MET A 146 8.30 -13.12 -12.36
CA MET A 146 7.12 -12.48 -11.78
C MET A 146 7.42 -11.04 -11.39
N MET A 147 8.55 -10.78 -10.72
CA MET A 147 8.86 -9.44 -10.19
C MET A 147 8.85 -8.40 -11.30
N ARG A 148 9.27 -8.79 -12.52
CA ARG A 148 9.24 -7.92 -13.68
C ARG A 148 7.83 -7.49 -14.10
N TYR A 149 6.86 -8.38 -13.99
CA TYR A 149 5.44 -8.07 -14.23
C TYR A 149 4.78 -7.37 -13.03
N ALA A 150 5.25 -7.64 -11.82
CA ALA A 150 4.71 -7.05 -10.60
C ALA A 150 5.15 -5.59 -10.41
N LEU A 151 6.39 -5.24 -10.76
CA LEU A 151 6.99 -3.92 -10.49
C LEU A 151 6.16 -2.72 -10.94
N PRO A 152 5.61 -2.68 -12.18
CA PRO A 152 4.74 -1.58 -12.59
C PRO A 152 3.49 -1.45 -11.71
N GLY A 153 2.89 -2.58 -11.32
CA GLY A 153 1.74 -2.61 -10.42
C GLY A 153 2.10 -2.21 -8.98
N ILE A 154 3.26 -2.64 -8.47
CA ILE A 154 3.79 -2.22 -7.17
C ILE A 154 4.00 -0.71 -7.16
N GLY A 155 4.61 -0.16 -8.22
CA GLY A 155 4.84 1.28 -8.36
C GLY A 155 3.55 2.09 -8.41
N ASN A 156 2.55 1.60 -9.13
CA ASN A 156 1.23 2.23 -9.15
C ASN A 156 0.56 2.21 -7.77
N ASN A 157 0.52 1.05 -7.10
CA ASN A 157 -0.08 0.95 -5.77
C ASN A 157 0.66 1.81 -4.74
N TRP A 158 1.99 1.91 -4.82
CA TRP A 158 2.78 2.83 -4.00
C TRP A 158 2.33 4.28 -4.16
N GLN A 159 2.17 4.77 -5.39
CA GLN A 159 1.72 6.14 -5.64
C GLN A 159 0.31 6.39 -5.11
N VAL A 160 -0.57 5.39 -5.21
CA VAL A 160 -1.94 5.49 -4.69
C VAL A 160 -1.91 5.54 -3.16
N ILE A 161 -1.16 4.66 -2.49
CA ILE A 161 -1.01 4.67 -1.03
C ILE A 161 -0.46 6.00 -0.54
N LEU A 162 0.59 6.51 -1.19
CA LEU A 162 1.19 7.79 -0.84
C LEU A 162 0.12 8.90 -0.85
N LYS A 163 -0.73 8.97 -1.88
CA LYS A 163 -1.82 9.95 -1.93
C LYS A 163 -2.94 9.66 -0.94
N ALA A 164 -3.23 8.39 -0.66
CA ALA A 164 -4.26 7.98 0.29
C ALA A 164 -3.91 8.33 1.74
N THR A 165 -2.63 8.49 2.08
CA THR A 165 -2.22 8.99 3.40
C THR A 165 -2.86 10.35 3.76
N ALA A 166 -3.13 11.20 2.76
CA ALA A 166 -3.86 12.47 2.93
C ALA A 166 -5.30 12.29 3.48
N LEU A 167 -5.89 11.11 3.29
CA LEU A 167 -7.23 10.81 3.80
C LEU A 167 -7.16 10.37 5.26
N VAL A 168 -6.02 9.87 5.74
CA VAL A 168 -5.80 9.53 7.16
C VAL A 168 -5.74 10.80 8.03
N SER A 169 -5.39 11.95 7.45
CA SER A 169 -5.47 13.26 8.10
C SER A 169 -6.87 13.62 8.58
N LEU A 170 -7.90 13.13 7.87
CA LEU A 170 -9.30 13.31 8.24
C LEU A 170 -9.67 12.48 9.47
N LEU A 171 -8.90 11.43 9.76
CA LEU A 171 -9.05 10.52 10.90
C LEU A 171 -8.25 10.98 12.13
N GLY A 172 -7.61 12.15 12.05
CA GLY A 172 -6.93 12.78 13.19
C GLY A 172 -5.41 12.69 13.19
N LEU A 173 -4.79 12.05 12.20
CA LEU A 173 -3.33 12.01 12.09
C LEU A 173 -2.77 13.38 11.68
N GLU A 174 -1.71 13.83 12.36
CA GLU A 174 -1.00 15.08 12.07
C GLU A 174 0.06 14.90 10.97
N ASP A 175 -0.40 14.80 9.73
CA ASP A 175 0.45 14.65 8.54
C ASP A 175 0.65 16.00 7.78
N VAL A 176 1.23 15.98 6.56
CA VAL A 176 1.37 17.18 5.71
C VAL A 176 0.05 17.89 5.48
N VAL A 177 -1.03 17.16 5.18
CA VAL A 177 -2.32 17.79 4.88
C VAL A 177 -2.87 18.47 6.12
N LYS A 178 -2.79 17.83 7.28
CA LYS A 178 -3.23 18.44 8.54
C LYS A 178 -2.40 19.68 8.87
N ALA A 179 -1.07 19.58 8.76
CA ALA A 179 -0.14 20.69 9.03
C ALA A 179 -0.43 21.91 8.15
N THR A 180 -0.60 21.69 6.84
CA THR A 180 -0.88 22.76 5.88
C THR A 180 -2.29 23.34 6.05
N GLN A 181 -3.29 22.53 6.38
CA GLN A 181 -4.63 23.03 6.72
C GLN A 181 -4.62 23.91 7.97
N LEU A 182 -3.89 23.53 9.03
CA LEU A 182 -3.78 24.33 10.25
C LEU A 182 -3.07 25.66 9.97
N ALA A 183 -1.97 25.64 9.22
CA ALA A 183 -1.26 26.84 8.83
C ALA A 183 -2.12 27.78 7.96
N GLY A 184 -2.85 27.22 6.98
CA GLY A 184 -3.77 27.97 6.13
C GLY A 184 -4.93 28.60 6.90
N LYS A 185 -5.47 27.91 7.90
CA LYS A 185 -6.50 28.45 8.81
C LYS A 185 -5.96 29.57 9.70
N SER A 186 -4.76 29.40 10.27
CA SER A 186 -4.15 30.39 11.15
C SER A 186 -3.73 31.67 10.43
N THR A 187 -3.30 31.56 9.18
CA THR A 187 -2.81 32.68 8.35
C THR A 187 -3.88 33.28 7.43
N TRP A 188 -5.10 32.71 7.41
CA TRP A 188 -6.17 33.04 6.46
C TRP A 188 -5.78 32.86 4.98
N GLN A 189 -4.84 31.97 4.70
CA GLN A 189 -4.35 31.67 3.35
C GLN A 189 -4.49 30.18 2.97
N PRO A 190 -5.70 29.59 3.00
CA PRO A 190 -5.88 28.16 2.75
C PRO A 190 -5.41 27.71 1.36
N PHE A 191 -5.60 28.55 0.33
CA PHE A 191 -5.17 28.24 -1.05
C PHE A 191 -3.64 28.14 -1.18
N TYR A 192 -2.91 29.06 -0.56
CA TYR A 192 -1.45 29.05 -0.58
C TYR A 192 -0.89 27.77 0.08
N PHE A 193 -1.41 27.40 1.25
CA PHE A 193 -0.96 26.20 1.94
C PHE A 193 -1.40 24.90 1.27
N ALA A 194 -2.51 24.90 0.52
CA ALA A 194 -2.89 23.77 -0.33
C ALA A 194 -1.89 23.56 -1.49
N ILE A 195 -1.39 24.63 -2.10
CA ILE A 195 -0.31 24.54 -3.10
C ILE A 195 0.97 23.98 -2.47
N VAL A 196 1.33 24.44 -1.27
CA VAL A 196 2.49 23.91 -0.53
C VAL A 196 2.35 22.41 -0.30
N ALA A 197 1.18 21.93 0.16
CA ALA A 197 0.90 20.51 0.29
C ALA A 197 1.08 19.77 -1.04
N GLY A 198 0.48 20.29 -2.12
CA GLY A 198 0.57 19.70 -3.46
C GLY A 198 2.01 19.58 -3.97
N ILE A 199 2.84 20.60 -3.74
CA ILE A 199 4.27 20.57 -4.09
C ILE A 199 5.00 19.49 -3.30
N ILE A 200 4.73 19.33 -2.00
CA ILE A 200 5.36 18.29 -1.17
C ILE A 200 5.00 16.89 -1.69
N TYR A 201 3.72 16.63 -1.95
CA TYR A 201 3.27 15.36 -2.55
C TYR A 201 3.86 15.12 -3.94
N LEU A 202 4.03 16.18 -4.74
CA LEU A 202 4.69 16.10 -6.05
C LEU A 202 6.16 15.72 -5.89
N VAL A 203 6.90 16.34 -4.97
CA VAL A 203 8.30 15.99 -4.65
C VAL A 203 8.39 14.52 -4.24
N PHE A 204 7.53 14.05 -3.33
CA PHE A 204 7.50 12.64 -2.94
C PHE A 204 7.25 11.71 -4.12
N THR A 205 6.30 12.06 -4.98
CA THR A 205 5.95 11.26 -6.17
C THR A 205 7.11 11.23 -7.17
N THR A 206 7.75 12.37 -7.45
CA THR A 206 8.87 12.48 -8.38
C THR A 206 10.09 11.70 -7.89
N VAL A 207 10.44 11.81 -6.61
CA VAL A 207 11.54 11.04 -6.00
C VAL A 207 11.23 9.53 -6.08
N SER A 208 10.00 9.15 -5.72
CA SER A 208 9.55 7.75 -5.79
C SER A 208 9.63 7.18 -7.20
N ASN A 209 9.19 7.95 -8.21
CA ASN A 209 9.25 7.53 -9.62
C ASN A 209 10.69 7.31 -10.09
N GLY A 210 11.64 8.13 -9.64
CA GLY A 210 13.06 7.92 -9.94
C GLY A 210 13.55 6.55 -9.43
N VAL A 211 13.20 6.18 -8.20
CA VAL A 211 13.55 4.88 -7.60
C VAL A 211 12.87 3.72 -8.34
N LEU A 212 11.58 3.86 -8.65
CA LEU A 212 10.82 2.84 -9.38
C LEU A 212 11.38 2.60 -10.79
N LEU A 213 11.71 3.66 -11.53
CA LEU A 213 12.32 3.55 -12.85
C LEU A 213 13.71 2.88 -12.78
N TRP A 214 14.49 3.16 -11.75
CA TRP A 214 15.77 2.48 -11.53
C TRP A 214 15.58 0.98 -11.26
N LEU A 215 14.62 0.62 -10.41
CA LEU A 215 14.26 -0.78 -10.15
C LEU A 215 13.78 -1.47 -11.43
N GLU A 216 12.85 -0.87 -12.17
CA GLU A 216 12.34 -1.41 -13.44
C GLU A 216 13.46 -1.69 -14.44
N ARG A 217 14.43 -0.77 -14.58
CA ARG A 217 15.59 -0.96 -15.45
C ARG A 217 16.43 -2.16 -15.03
N ARG A 218 16.65 -2.35 -13.72
CA ARG A 218 17.43 -3.47 -13.18
C ARG A 218 16.76 -4.82 -13.44
N TYR A 219 15.45 -4.91 -13.29
CA TYR A 219 14.69 -6.15 -13.55
C TYR A 219 14.35 -6.36 -15.02
N SER A 220 14.49 -5.32 -15.86
CA SER A 220 14.24 -5.39 -17.30
C SER A 220 15.46 -5.69 -18.16
N VAL A 221 16.63 -5.92 -17.56
CA VAL A 221 17.84 -6.31 -18.30
C VAL A 221 17.62 -7.69 -18.94
N GLY A 222 17.59 -7.74 -20.28
CA GLY A 222 17.62 -8.99 -21.06
C GLY A 222 16.37 -9.38 -21.86
N VAL A 223 15.30 -8.57 -21.89
CA VAL A 223 14.17 -8.80 -22.83
C VAL A 223 13.74 -7.48 -23.45
N LYS A 224 13.55 -7.45 -24.77
CA LYS A 224 12.99 -6.31 -25.50
C LYS A 224 11.65 -5.92 -24.86
N ARG A 225 11.45 -4.61 -24.63
CA ARG A 225 10.12 -4.08 -24.29
C ARG A 225 9.14 -4.63 -25.33
N ALA A 226 8.12 -5.36 -24.89
CA ALA A 226 6.96 -5.55 -25.72
C ALA A 226 6.32 -4.16 -25.83
N GLU A 227 6.45 -3.53 -26.99
CA GLU A 227 5.65 -2.36 -27.35
C GLU A 227 4.20 -2.85 -27.38
N LEU A 228 3.42 -2.40 -26.40
CA LEU A 228 1.96 -2.51 -26.40
C LEU A 228 1.38 -1.36 -27.21
#